data_AF-A0A8S9UZI9-F1
#
_entry.id   AF-A0A8S9UZI9-F1
#
_cell.length_a   1.000
_cell.length_b   1.000
_cell.length_c   1.000
_cell.angle_alpha   90.00
_cell.angle_beta   90.00
_cell.angle_gamma   90.00
#
_symmetry.space_group_name_H-M   'P 1'
#
loop_
_entity.id
_entity.type
_entity.pdbx_description
1 polymer ?
#
loop_
_entity_poly.entity_id
_entity_poly.type
_entity_poly.pdbx_seq_one_letter_code
_entity_poly.pdbx_strand_id
1 'polypeptide(L)'
;METKTSLDKRIDLSSESGLVVKFYPSLDENATVYSDSIIDTMARFHEKRKFLKNVDACLKWIVAQAHRRSVAVDRVDEITSALREASVYALIKIRDEEVCFVYELLAFRSKEWLNDMCIRLAIQVMTQDRSDIVYVDGAMFEHIQPQEIHLNERLCDVFDRQSGYTIKKADNIRQEDGHNCGVIVIYYMESYISTRIVTNPNQVLLQSIRLAYFVQGLRRLYPDKDLRFFG
;
A
#
# COMPACT_ATOMS: atom_id res chain seq x y z
N MET A 1 -47.19 28.19 32.74
CA MET A 1 -47.18 28.22 31.26
C MET A 1 -45.76 28.57 30.86
N GLU A 2 -44.89 27.57 30.69
CA GLU A 2 -43.50 27.81 30.29
C GLU A 2 -43.15 26.87 29.14
N THR A 3 -42.69 27.51 28.08
CA THR A 3 -42.50 27.02 26.73
C THR A 3 -41.26 26.16 26.61
N LYS A 4 -41.43 24.96 26.05
CA LYS A 4 -40.35 24.16 25.45
C LYS A 4 -39.69 24.96 24.32
N THR A 5 -38.42 25.30 24.47
CA THR A 5 -37.54 25.66 23.36
C THR A 5 -36.52 24.53 23.18
N SER A 6 -36.84 23.57 22.31
CA SER A 6 -35.85 22.64 21.77
C SER A 6 -34.92 23.43 20.85
N LEU A 7 -33.70 23.69 21.30
CA LEU A 7 -32.64 24.19 20.43
C LEU A 7 -32.11 23.04 19.59
N ASP A 8 -32.70 22.94 18.40
CA ASP A 8 -32.27 22.15 17.26
C ASP A 8 -30.86 22.63 16.84
N LYS A 9 -29.81 21.94 17.31
CA LYS A 9 -28.42 22.22 16.91
C LYS A 9 -28.18 21.66 15.51
N ARG A 10 -28.59 22.43 14.50
CA ARG A 10 -28.09 22.25 13.13
C ARG A 10 -26.59 22.48 13.13
N ILE A 11 -25.85 21.45 12.72
CA ILE A 11 -24.41 21.50 12.52
C ILE A 11 -24.17 22.28 11.22
N ASP A 12 -23.54 23.43 11.33
CA ASP A 12 -23.08 24.22 10.18
C ASP A 12 -21.70 23.71 9.75
N LEU A 13 -21.57 23.25 8.52
CA LEU A 13 -20.37 22.59 7.96
C LEU A 13 -19.51 23.55 7.11
N SER A 14 -19.57 24.86 7.37
CA SER A 14 -19.04 25.88 6.46
C SER A 14 -17.77 26.64 6.92
N SER A 15 -16.98 26.12 7.89
CA SER A 15 -15.73 26.79 8.29
C SER A 15 -14.45 25.99 7.97
N GLU A 16 -13.58 26.58 7.17
CA GLU A 16 -12.26 26.10 6.69
C GLU A 16 -11.16 25.97 7.78
N SER A 17 -11.52 25.91 9.06
CA SER A 17 -10.60 25.56 10.14
C SER A 17 -11.15 24.31 10.81
N GLY A 18 -10.40 23.21 10.71
CA GLY A 18 -10.87 21.87 11.06
C GLY A 18 -11.61 21.83 12.39
N LEU A 19 -12.81 21.24 12.38
CA LEU A 19 -13.62 20.97 13.56
C LEU A 19 -12.78 20.20 14.59
N VAL A 20 -12.27 20.90 15.61
CA VAL A 20 -11.75 20.26 16.82
C VAL A 20 -12.97 19.77 17.60
N VAL A 21 -13.34 18.51 17.37
CA VAL A 21 -14.36 17.84 18.17
C VAL A 21 -13.80 17.61 19.57
N LYS A 22 -14.11 18.52 20.49
CA LYS A 22 -13.88 18.29 21.93
C LYS A 22 -14.96 17.35 22.44
N PHE A 23 -14.57 16.11 22.74
CA PHE A 23 -15.41 15.19 23.49
C PHE A 23 -15.49 15.67 24.94
N TYR A 24 -16.65 16.17 25.34
CA TYR A 24 -16.95 16.41 26.75
C TYR A 24 -17.48 15.10 27.33
N PRO A 25 -16.93 14.59 28.45
CA PRO A 25 -17.51 13.45 29.14
C PRO A 25 -18.98 13.73 29.44
N SER A 26 -19.86 12.78 29.13
CA SER A 26 -21.26 12.84 29.54
C SER A 26 -21.33 12.96 31.06
N LEU A 27 -22.08 13.95 31.57
CA LEU A 27 -22.39 14.10 33.00
C LEU A 27 -23.45 13.10 33.49
N ASP A 28 -23.81 12.10 32.67
CA ASP A 28 -24.78 11.09 33.01
C ASP A 28 -24.16 10.10 34.01
N GLU A 29 -24.61 10.13 35.27
CA GLU A 29 -24.18 9.21 36.34
C GLU A 29 -24.42 7.73 35.99
N ASN A 30 -25.23 7.45 34.97
CA ASN A 30 -25.51 6.11 34.44
C ASN A 30 -24.74 5.79 33.15
N ALA A 31 -23.69 6.54 32.80
CA ALA A 31 -22.89 6.26 31.61
C ALA A 31 -22.28 4.85 31.69
N THR A 32 -22.64 3.98 30.74
CA THR A 32 -22.04 2.66 30.60
C THR A 32 -20.56 2.81 30.28
N VAL A 33 -19.71 2.57 31.27
CA VAL A 33 -18.25 2.54 31.11
C VAL A 33 -17.86 1.11 30.72
N TYR A 34 -17.40 0.94 29.48
CA TYR A 34 -16.82 -0.33 29.03
C TYR A 34 -15.41 -0.46 29.58
N SER A 35 -15.03 -1.67 30.00
CA SER A 35 -13.63 -1.94 30.34
C SER A 35 -12.75 -1.87 29.10
N ASP A 36 -11.47 -1.53 29.29
CA ASP A 36 -10.48 -1.51 28.19
C ASP A 36 -10.46 -2.82 27.42
N SER A 37 -10.61 -3.96 28.12
CA SER A 37 -10.70 -5.29 27.49
C SER A 37 -11.88 -5.42 26.51
N ILE A 38 -13.02 -4.78 26.78
CA ILE A 38 -14.17 -4.77 25.86
C ILE A 38 -13.86 -3.87 24.66
N ILE A 39 -13.30 -2.69 24.91
CA ILE A 39 -12.90 -1.74 23.86
C ILE A 39 -11.90 -2.39 22.90
N ASP A 40 -10.87 -3.06 23.42
CA ASP A 40 -9.87 -3.79 22.64
C ASP A 40 -10.50 -4.93 21.83
N THR A 41 -11.49 -5.61 22.40
CA THR A 41 -12.21 -6.68 21.69
C THR A 41 -13.03 -6.12 20.53
N MET A 42 -13.69 -4.97 20.72
CA MET A 42 -14.43 -4.28 19.67
C MET A 42 -13.48 -3.78 18.57
N ALA A 43 -12.36 -3.15 18.93
CA ALA A 43 -11.35 -2.68 17.98
C ALA A 43 -10.82 -3.84 17.11
N ARG A 44 -10.45 -4.97 17.73
CA ARG A 44 -9.99 -6.18 17.02
C ARG A 44 -11.06 -6.76 16.10
N PHE A 45 -12.32 -6.80 16.54
CA PHE A 45 -13.42 -7.26 15.70
C PHE A 45 -13.57 -6.37 14.46
N HIS A 46 -13.52 -5.06 14.63
CA HIS A 46 -13.59 -4.11 13.52
C HIS A 46 -12.42 -4.24 12.55
N GLU A 47 -11.21 -4.43 13.05
CA GLU A 47 -10.01 -4.62 12.24
C GLU A 47 -10.09 -5.91 11.40
N LYS A 48 -10.46 -7.03 12.03
CA LYS A 48 -10.66 -8.31 11.33
C LYS A 48 -11.74 -8.21 10.26
N ARG A 49 -12.84 -7.53 10.55
CA ARG A 49 -13.92 -7.29 9.58
C ARG A 49 -13.44 -6.43 8.41
N LYS A 50 -12.63 -5.39 8.67
CA LYS A 50 -12.03 -4.53 7.64
C LYS A 50 -11.09 -5.33 6.74
N PHE A 51 -10.27 -6.19 7.33
CA PHE A 51 -9.37 -7.07 6.59
C PHE A 51 -10.11 -8.00 5.63
N LEU A 52 -11.12 -8.73 6.12
CA LEU A 52 -11.91 -9.63 5.28
C LEU A 52 -12.60 -8.90 4.11
N LYS A 53 -13.09 -7.68 4.34
CA LYS A 53 -13.63 -6.82 3.27
C LYS A 53 -12.55 -6.47 2.23
N ASN A 54 -11.33 -6.19 2.67
CA ASN A 54 -10.24 -5.87 1.76
C ASN A 54 -9.79 -7.08 0.94
N VAL A 55 -9.74 -8.26 1.55
CA VAL A 55 -9.47 -9.53 0.87
C VAL A 55 -10.54 -9.83 -0.18
N ASP A 56 -11.82 -9.71 0.15
CA ASP A 56 -12.93 -9.92 -0.81
C ASP A 56 -12.83 -8.97 -2.01
N ALA A 57 -12.58 -7.69 -1.76
CA ALA A 57 -12.39 -6.72 -2.83
C ALA A 57 -11.10 -6.98 -3.65
N CYS A 58 -10.06 -7.55 -3.04
CA CYS A 58 -8.85 -7.99 -3.76
C CYS A 58 -9.15 -9.20 -4.67
N LEU A 59 -9.87 -10.20 -4.18
CA LEU A 59 -10.32 -11.35 -4.98
C LEU A 59 -11.12 -10.90 -6.21
N LYS A 60 -12.09 -10.00 -6.01
CA LYS A 60 -12.88 -9.40 -7.10
C LYS A 60 -12.01 -8.64 -8.11
N TRP A 61 -11.01 -7.90 -7.62
CA TRP A 61 -10.06 -7.20 -8.48
C TRP A 61 -9.21 -8.18 -9.32
N ILE A 62 -8.68 -9.25 -8.72
CA ILE A 62 -7.90 -10.29 -9.43
C ILE A 62 -8.74 -10.89 -10.57
N VAL A 63 -9.97 -11.33 -10.27
CA VAL A 63 -10.89 -11.91 -11.26
C VAL A 63 -11.18 -10.93 -12.39
N ALA A 64 -11.43 -9.65 -12.06
CA ALA A 64 -11.65 -8.62 -13.08
C ALA A 64 -10.42 -8.35 -13.95
N GLN A 65 -9.21 -8.33 -13.36
CA GLN A 65 -7.98 -8.15 -14.13
C GLN A 65 -7.66 -9.37 -15.01
N ALA A 66 -7.93 -10.58 -14.52
CA ALA A 66 -7.78 -11.82 -15.26
C ALA A 66 -8.72 -11.88 -16.46
N HIS A 67 -10.01 -11.56 -16.26
CA HIS A 67 -11.00 -11.52 -17.32
C HIS A 67 -10.62 -10.54 -18.44
N ARG A 68 -10.18 -9.33 -18.07
CA ARG A 68 -9.70 -8.32 -19.03
C ARG A 68 -8.48 -8.75 -19.86
N ARG A 69 -7.72 -9.73 -19.37
CA ARG A 69 -6.48 -10.22 -19.99
C ARG A 69 -6.59 -11.63 -20.54
N SER A 70 -7.78 -12.23 -20.52
CA SER A 70 -8.02 -13.60 -20.95
C SER A 70 -7.09 -14.64 -20.29
N VAL A 71 -6.79 -14.47 -19.00
CA VAL A 71 -5.97 -15.42 -18.25
C VAL A 71 -6.76 -16.72 -18.03
N ALA A 72 -6.08 -17.86 -18.13
CA ALA A 72 -6.67 -19.18 -17.94
C ALA A 72 -7.28 -19.33 -16.53
N VAL A 73 -8.48 -19.94 -16.47
CA VAL A 73 -9.31 -19.98 -15.25
C VAL A 73 -8.63 -20.74 -14.12
N ASP A 74 -7.96 -21.85 -14.44
CA ASP A 74 -7.16 -22.66 -13.51
C ASP A 74 -6.10 -21.82 -12.76
N ARG A 75 -5.37 -20.96 -13.48
CA ARG A 75 -4.39 -20.05 -12.86
C ARG A 75 -5.03 -19.05 -11.92
N VAL A 76 -6.17 -18.49 -12.32
CA VAL A 76 -6.93 -17.54 -11.48
C VAL A 76 -7.42 -18.22 -10.20
N ASP A 77 -7.87 -19.47 -10.31
CA ASP A 77 -8.34 -20.27 -9.18
C ASP A 77 -7.19 -20.58 -8.21
N GLU A 78 -6.00 -20.95 -8.69
CA GLU A 78 -4.82 -21.16 -7.84
C GLU A 78 -4.42 -19.91 -7.07
N ILE A 79 -4.39 -18.75 -7.73
CA ILE A 79 -4.05 -17.47 -7.10
C ILE A 79 -5.10 -17.06 -6.08
N THR A 80 -6.38 -17.19 -6.41
CA THR A 80 -7.46 -16.85 -5.47
C THR A 80 -7.50 -17.82 -4.29
N SER A 81 -7.19 -19.10 -4.50
CA SER A 81 -7.05 -20.10 -3.45
C SER A 81 -5.89 -19.78 -2.51
N ALA A 82 -4.70 -19.47 -3.06
CA ALA A 82 -3.55 -19.05 -2.27
C ALA A 82 -3.85 -17.80 -1.42
N LEU A 83 -4.53 -16.79 -1.98
CA LEU A 83 -4.94 -15.62 -1.21
C LEU A 83 -5.91 -15.97 -0.09
N ARG A 84 -6.90 -16.86 -0.33
CA ARG A 84 -7.85 -17.29 0.71
C ARG A 84 -7.12 -17.98 1.87
N GLU A 85 -6.22 -18.92 1.57
CA GLU A 85 -5.40 -19.59 2.59
C GLU A 85 -4.53 -18.60 3.37
N ALA A 86 -3.85 -17.68 2.67
CA ALA A 86 -3.04 -16.63 3.30
C ALA A 86 -3.87 -15.76 4.23
N SER A 87 -5.11 -15.45 3.82
CA SER A 87 -6.04 -14.63 4.59
C SER A 87 -6.52 -15.32 5.86
N VAL A 88 -6.75 -16.64 5.83
CA VAL A 88 -7.09 -17.41 7.03
C VAL A 88 -5.92 -17.39 8.01
N TYR A 89 -4.69 -17.64 7.53
CA TYR A 89 -3.49 -17.58 8.36
C TYR A 89 -3.31 -16.20 8.99
N ALA A 90 -3.40 -15.14 8.18
CA ALA A 90 -3.35 -13.75 8.64
C ALA A 90 -4.41 -13.47 9.72
N LEU A 91 -5.65 -13.92 9.50
CA LEU A 91 -6.76 -13.68 10.43
C LEU A 91 -6.53 -14.29 11.81
N ILE A 92 -5.86 -15.45 11.86
CA ILE A 92 -5.48 -16.14 13.10
C ILE A 92 -4.34 -15.35 13.79
N LYS A 93 -3.36 -14.90 13.00
CA LYS A 93 -2.11 -14.28 13.45
C LYS A 93 -2.18 -12.80 13.84
N ILE A 94 -3.27 -12.08 13.55
CA ILE A 94 -3.56 -10.72 14.10
C ILE A 94 -3.50 -10.65 15.65
N ARG A 95 -3.40 -11.79 16.34
CA ARG A 95 -3.24 -11.87 17.79
C ARG A 95 -1.82 -11.59 18.28
N ASP A 96 -0.82 -11.82 17.44
CA ASP A 96 0.59 -11.63 17.76
C ASP A 96 1.01 -10.33 17.03
N GLU A 97 1.87 -9.49 17.62
CA GLU A 97 2.34 -8.20 17.05
C GLU A 97 3.09 -8.32 15.71
N GLU A 98 3.03 -9.49 15.07
CA GLU A 98 3.52 -9.80 13.73
C GLU A 98 2.54 -9.22 12.70
N VAL A 99 2.89 -8.06 12.15
CA VAL A 99 2.23 -7.50 10.95
C VAL A 99 2.29 -8.55 9.84
N CYS A 100 1.15 -9.16 9.52
CA CYS A 100 1.12 -10.22 8.53
C CYS A 100 1.36 -9.63 7.12
N PHE A 101 2.41 -10.08 6.44
CA PHE A 101 2.78 -9.67 5.07
C PHE A 101 1.60 -9.65 4.08
N VAL A 102 0.58 -10.50 4.28
CA VAL A 102 -0.67 -10.51 3.49
C VAL A 102 -1.40 -9.17 3.53
N TYR A 103 -1.44 -8.48 4.68
CA TYR A 103 -2.04 -7.15 4.79
C TYR A 103 -1.35 -6.15 3.87
N GLU A 104 -0.01 -6.16 3.89
CA GLU A 104 0.80 -5.28 3.08
C GLU A 104 0.61 -5.55 1.58
N LEU A 105 0.48 -6.82 1.19
CA LEU A 105 0.21 -7.20 -0.21
C LEU A 105 -1.08 -6.62 -0.77
N LEU A 106 -2.09 -6.37 0.08
CA LEU A 106 -3.36 -5.79 -0.38
C LEU A 106 -3.19 -4.38 -0.96
N ALA A 107 -2.10 -3.68 -0.65
CA ALA A 107 -1.77 -2.37 -1.21
C ALA A 107 -1.50 -2.41 -2.73
N PHE A 108 -1.18 -3.56 -3.32
CA PHE A 108 -1.10 -3.67 -4.77
C PHE A 108 -2.47 -3.54 -5.45
N ARG A 109 -3.57 -3.80 -4.75
CA ARG A 109 -4.92 -3.83 -5.32
C ARG A 109 -5.31 -2.47 -5.91
N SER A 110 -5.75 -2.48 -7.16
CA SER A 110 -6.49 -1.39 -7.80
C SER A 110 -5.86 0.00 -7.65
N LYS A 111 -6.39 0.85 -6.75
CA LYS A 111 -6.00 2.25 -6.55
C LYS A 111 -5.35 2.51 -5.19
N GLU A 112 -4.99 1.46 -4.46
CA GLU A 112 -4.34 1.62 -3.15
C GLU A 112 -2.93 2.19 -3.33
N TRP A 113 -2.49 2.99 -2.34
CA TRP A 113 -1.13 3.47 -2.25
C TRP A 113 -0.22 2.32 -1.84
N LEU A 114 0.92 2.19 -2.50
CA LEU A 114 1.91 1.18 -2.11
C LEU A 114 2.57 1.60 -0.79
N ASN A 115 2.75 0.63 0.10
CA ASN A 115 3.56 0.76 1.31
C ASN A 115 5.03 0.37 1.04
N ASP A 116 5.89 0.62 2.01
CA ASP A 116 7.32 0.33 1.90
C ASP A 116 7.60 -1.17 1.70
N MET A 117 6.77 -2.04 2.28
CA MET A 117 6.89 -3.48 2.11
C MET A 117 6.66 -3.90 0.64
N CYS A 118 5.73 -3.28 -0.06
CA CYS A 118 5.51 -3.47 -1.50
C CYS A 118 6.73 -3.03 -2.32
N ILE A 119 7.35 -1.90 -1.98
CA ILE A 119 8.56 -1.41 -2.65
C ILE A 119 9.74 -2.35 -2.40
N ARG A 120 9.95 -2.79 -1.15
CA ARG A 120 10.99 -3.78 -0.79
C ARG A 120 10.80 -5.10 -1.53
N LEU A 121 9.57 -5.63 -1.55
CA LEU A 121 9.23 -6.83 -2.32
C LEU A 121 9.62 -6.64 -3.78
N ALA A 122 9.23 -5.53 -4.39
CA ALA A 122 9.48 -5.30 -5.80
C ALA A 122 10.97 -5.25 -6.11
N ILE A 123 11.75 -4.57 -5.28
CA ILE A 123 13.19 -4.46 -5.45
C ILE A 123 13.87 -5.80 -5.27
N GLN A 124 13.54 -6.55 -4.21
CA GLN A 124 14.09 -7.90 -4.03
C GLN A 124 13.77 -8.83 -5.19
N VAL A 125 12.60 -8.71 -5.82
CA VAL A 125 12.26 -9.48 -7.04
C VAL A 125 13.11 -9.02 -8.23
N MET A 126 13.26 -7.71 -8.44
CA MET A 126 14.05 -7.14 -9.54
C MET A 126 15.56 -7.46 -9.43
N THR A 127 16.07 -7.61 -8.20
CA THR A 127 17.51 -7.78 -7.93
C THR A 127 17.90 -9.18 -7.50
N GLN A 128 16.96 -10.15 -7.48
CA GLN A 128 17.20 -11.51 -6.96
C GLN A 128 18.43 -12.20 -7.59
N ASP A 129 18.69 -11.94 -8.87
CA ASP A 129 19.80 -12.54 -9.65
C ASP A 129 20.88 -11.50 -10.01
N ARG A 130 20.92 -10.35 -9.29
CA ARG A 130 21.78 -9.20 -9.61
C ARG A 130 22.58 -8.76 -8.37
N SER A 131 23.72 -9.40 -8.15
CA SER A 131 24.64 -9.05 -7.07
C SER A 131 25.33 -7.69 -7.24
N ASP A 132 25.25 -7.13 -8.45
CA ASP A 132 25.78 -5.80 -8.79
C ASP A 132 24.85 -4.65 -8.38
N ILE A 133 23.63 -4.94 -7.91
CA ILE A 133 22.64 -3.94 -7.53
C ILE A 133 22.40 -4.00 -6.02
N VAL A 134 22.56 -2.85 -5.35
CA VAL A 134 22.27 -2.69 -3.93
C VAL A 134 21.10 -1.72 -3.77
N TYR A 135 20.18 -2.08 -2.87
CA TYR A 135 19.08 -1.22 -2.47
C TYR A 135 19.39 -0.51 -1.17
N VAL A 136 19.10 0.80 -1.14
CA VAL A 136 19.16 1.61 0.06
C VAL A 136 17.73 1.87 0.53
N ASP A 137 17.43 1.41 1.74
CA ASP A 137 16.10 1.52 2.35
C ASP A 137 15.68 2.97 2.60
N GLY A 138 14.37 3.24 2.51
CA GLY A 138 13.75 4.54 2.83
C GLY A 138 14.09 5.03 4.24
N ALA A 139 14.26 4.11 5.20
CA ALA A 139 14.68 4.43 6.56
C ALA A 139 16.03 5.19 6.63
N MET A 140 16.92 4.97 5.66
CA MET A 140 18.18 5.73 5.56
C MET A 140 17.93 7.21 5.20
N PHE A 141 16.81 7.51 4.55
CA PHE A 141 16.40 8.86 4.18
C PHE A 141 15.50 9.52 5.24
N GLU A 142 14.98 8.78 6.22
CA GLU A 142 14.17 9.35 7.33
C GLU A 142 14.96 10.34 8.20
N HIS A 143 16.28 10.25 8.18
CA HIS A 143 17.18 11.13 8.91
C HIS A 143 17.50 12.41 8.12
N ILE A 144 17.02 12.53 6.88
CA ILE A 144 17.16 13.72 6.04
C ILE A 144 15.93 14.60 6.26
N GLN A 145 16.11 15.75 6.89
CA GLN A 145 15.01 16.66 7.16
C GLN A 145 14.43 17.25 5.85
N PRO A 146 13.15 17.65 5.80
CA PRO A 146 12.56 18.30 4.62
C PRO A 146 13.29 19.58 4.18
N GLN A 147 13.96 20.27 5.13
CA GLN A 147 14.78 21.45 4.87
C GLN A 147 16.15 21.08 4.25
N GLU A 148 16.54 19.81 4.40
CA GLU A 148 17.71 19.17 3.81
C GLU A 148 17.38 18.52 2.46
N ILE A 149 16.22 18.82 1.85
CA ILE A 149 15.96 18.46 0.44
C ILE A 149 16.96 19.19 -0.48
N HIS A 150 17.43 20.39 -0.11
CA HIS A 150 18.60 21.03 -0.77
C HIS A 150 19.92 20.31 -0.49
N LEU A 151 19.96 19.45 0.53
CA LEU A 151 21.04 18.52 0.79
C LEU A 151 20.96 17.31 -0.14
N ASN A 152 19.81 17.03 -0.78
CA ASN A 152 19.75 16.08 -1.89
C ASN A 152 20.42 16.68 -3.14
N GLU A 153 20.20 17.97 -3.45
CA GLU A 153 20.96 18.72 -4.47
C GLU A 153 22.45 18.86 -4.10
N ARG A 154 22.80 19.00 -2.80
CA ARG A 154 24.20 19.06 -2.35
C ARG A 154 24.89 17.70 -2.19
N LEU A 155 24.20 16.62 -1.82
CA LEU A 155 24.71 15.24 -1.85
C LEU A 155 24.92 14.81 -3.30
N CYS A 156 23.98 15.18 -4.16
CA CYS A 156 24.11 15.15 -5.60
C CYS A 156 25.38 15.90 -6.06
N ASP A 157 25.56 17.17 -5.68
CA ASP A 157 26.74 17.97 -6.01
C ASP A 157 28.05 17.42 -5.41
N VAL A 158 28.01 16.80 -4.23
CA VAL A 158 29.19 16.20 -3.57
C VAL A 158 29.60 14.91 -4.29
N PHE A 159 28.65 14.07 -4.73
CA PHE A 159 28.93 12.96 -5.63
C PHE A 159 29.41 13.45 -7.01
N ASP A 160 28.75 14.45 -7.61
CA ASP A 160 29.07 14.97 -8.94
C ASP A 160 30.50 15.57 -8.97
N ARG A 161 30.88 16.35 -7.94
CA ARG A 161 32.20 17.02 -7.88
C ARG A 161 33.38 16.11 -7.52
N GLN A 162 33.16 14.97 -6.85
CA GLN A 162 34.26 14.10 -6.40
C GLN A 162 34.34 12.75 -7.12
N SER A 163 33.31 12.34 -7.87
CA SER A 163 33.26 10.98 -8.42
C SER A 163 32.88 10.87 -9.90
N GLY A 164 32.68 11.98 -10.61
CA GLY A 164 32.45 11.98 -12.06
C GLY A 164 31.11 11.38 -12.49
N TYR A 165 30.14 11.28 -11.58
CA TYR A 165 28.79 10.80 -11.87
C TYR A 165 27.87 11.95 -12.29
N THR A 166 27.18 11.80 -13.42
CA THR A 166 26.14 12.74 -13.85
C THR A 166 24.77 12.33 -13.33
N ILE A 167 24.08 13.24 -12.66
CA ILE A 167 22.68 13.03 -12.28
C ILE A 167 21.79 13.29 -13.49
N LYS A 168 20.90 12.33 -13.76
CA LYS A 168 19.88 12.48 -14.80
C LYS A 168 18.52 12.58 -14.14
N LYS A 169 17.89 13.73 -14.30
CA LYS A 169 16.49 13.93 -13.90
C LYS A 169 15.57 13.17 -14.85
N ALA A 170 14.61 12.44 -14.30
CA ALA A 170 13.61 11.70 -15.06
C ALA A 170 12.46 12.62 -15.50
N ASP A 171 12.66 13.42 -16.54
CA ASP A 171 11.65 14.39 -17.03
C ASP A 171 10.62 13.77 -18.00
N ASN A 172 10.85 12.51 -18.39
CA ASN A 172 10.08 11.74 -19.36
C ASN A 172 8.87 11.01 -18.76
N ILE A 173 8.65 11.11 -17.44
CA ILE A 173 7.55 10.44 -16.75
C ILE A 173 6.80 11.40 -15.83
N ARG A 174 5.47 11.37 -15.91
CA ARG A 174 4.57 12.12 -15.06
C ARG A 174 3.39 11.25 -14.67
N GLN A 175 3.03 11.31 -13.40
CA GLN A 175 1.81 10.71 -12.91
C GLN A 175 0.64 11.66 -13.16
N GLU A 176 -0.44 11.14 -13.72
CA GLU A 176 -1.67 11.91 -13.98
C GLU A 176 -2.77 11.65 -12.93
N ASP A 177 -2.58 10.65 -12.07
CA ASP A 177 -3.50 10.28 -10.99
C ASP A 177 -2.90 10.55 -9.60
N GLY A 178 -3.68 10.29 -8.55
CA GLY A 178 -3.25 10.51 -7.16
C GLY A 178 -2.80 9.25 -6.39
N HIS A 179 -2.49 8.12 -7.04
CA HIS A 179 -2.25 6.86 -6.32
C HIS A 179 -1.24 5.87 -6.93
N ASN A 180 -0.79 6.06 -8.16
CA ASN A 180 0.17 5.16 -8.80
C ASN A 180 1.64 5.56 -8.65
N CYS A 181 1.98 6.56 -7.82
CA CYS A 181 3.35 7.01 -7.58
C CYS A 181 4.31 5.83 -7.30
N GLY A 182 3.97 4.96 -6.34
CA GLY A 182 4.80 3.79 -6.00
C GLY A 182 4.94 2.79 -7.15
N VAL A 183 3.89 2.59 -7.96
CA VAL A 183 3.94 1.69 -9.12
C VAL A 183 4.82 2.25 -10.23
N ILE A 184 4.78 3.58 -10.42
CA ILE A 184 5.64 4.28 -11.38
C ILE A 184 7.11 4.19 -10.95
N VAL A 185 7.39 4.28 -9.64
CA VAL A 185 8.75 4.06 -9.10
C VAL A 185 9.24 2.66 -9.43
N ILE A 186 8.42 1.62 -9.19
CA ILE A 186 8.75 0.23 -9.53
C ILE A 186 9.03 0.10 -11.04
N TYR A 187 8.13 0.61 -11.89
CA TYR A 187 8.28 0.58 -13.35
C TYR A 187 9.57 1.28 -13.83
N TYR A 188 9.88 2.43 -13.25
CA TYR A 188 11.08 3.19 -13.58
C TYR A 188 12.34 2.41 -13.22
N MET A 189 12.39 1.85 -12.01
CA MET A 189 13.50 1.04 -11.54
C MET A 189 13.69 -0.20 -12.41
N GLU A 190 12.62 -0.94 -12.68
CA GLU A 190 12.66 -2.15 -13.53
C GLU A 190 13.20 -1.84 -14.92
N SER A 191 12.72 -0.73 -15.51
CA SER A 191 13.17 -0.29 -16.83
C SER A 191 14.63 0.15 -16.83
N TYR A 192 15.06 0.86 -15.79
CA TYR A 192 16.45 1.30 -15.64
C TYR A 192 17.41 0.11 -15.49
N ILE A 193 17.09 -0.83 -14.59
CA ILE A 193 17.86 -2.07 -14.38
C ILE A 193 17.94 -2.91 -15.65
N SER A 194 16.87 -2.90 -16.45
CA SER A 194 16.77 -3.63 -17.73
C SER A 194 17.30 -2.83 -18.92
N THR A 195 17.87 -1.63 -18.72
CA THR A 195 18.38 -0.72 -19.77
C THR A 195 17.34 -0.36 -20.84
N ARG A 196 16.05 -0.36 -20.49
CA ARG A 196 14.94 -0.02 -21.39
C ARG A 196 14.68 1.48 -21.42
N ILE A 197 14.25 1.99 -22.57
CA ILE A 197 13.76 3.36 -22.68
C ILE A 197 12.48 3.47 -21.86
N VAL A 198 12.45 4.41 -20.93
CA VAL A 198 11.28 4.63 -20.08
C VAL A 198 10.38 5.70 -20.72
N THR A 199 9.10 5.40 -20.83
CA THR A 199 8.05 6.34 -21.27
C THR A 199 6.88 6.30 -20.31
N ASN A 200 5.97 7.27 -20.38
CA ASN A 200 4.79 7.31 -19.51
C ASN A 200 3.97 6.00 -19.60
N PRO A 201 3.84 5.25 -18.50
CA PRO A 201 3.07 4.01 -18.50
C PRO A 201 1.57 4.32 -18.58
N ASN A 202 0.84 3.58 -19.41
CA ASN A 202 -0.61 3.66 -19.42
C ASN A 202 -1.22 2.92 -18.22
N GLN A 203 -2.50 3.15 -17.94
CA GLN A 203 -3.20 2.54 -16.81
C GLN A 203 -3.25 1.00 -16.88
N VAL A 204 -3.25 0.41 -18.09
CA VAL A 204 -3.25 -1.04 -18.25
C VAL A 204 -1.93 -1.64 -17.77
N LEU A 205 -0.80 -1.01 -18.13
CA LEU A 205 0.54 -1.40 -17.69
C LEU A 205 0.66 -1.26 -16.17
N LEU A 206 0.23 -0.14 -15.60
CA LEU A 206 0.26 0.08 -14.14
C LEU A 206 -0.53 -1.01 -13.38
N GLN A 207 -1.71 -1.39 -13.87
CA GLN A 207 -2.49 -2.48 -13.28
C GLN A 207 -1.83 -3.86 -13.47
N SER A 208 -1.14 -4.07 -14.58
CA SER A 208 -0.38 -5.31 -14.82
C SER A 208 0.81 -5.43 -13.86
N ILE A 209 1.54 -4.34 -13.62
CA ILE A 209 2.65 -4.30 -12.65
C ILE A 209 2.14 -4.60 -11.25
N ARG A 210 1.05 -3.93 -10.82
CA ARG A 210 0.39 -4.21 -9.54
C ARG A 210 0.09 -5.70 -9.36
N LEU A 211 -0.50 -6.32 -10.38
CA LEU A 211 -0.87 -7.72 -10.34
C LEU A 211 0.34 -8.67 -10.37
N ALA A 212 1.37 -8.35 -11.16
CA ALA A 212 2.60 -9.11 -11.21
C ALA A 212 3.26 -9.19 -9.82
N TYR A 213 3.47 -8.04 -9.17
CA TYR A 213 4.11 -8.00 -7.86
C TYR A 213 3.24 -8.53 -6.73
N PHE A 214 1.91 -8.37 -6.82
CA PHE A 214 0.99 -9.05 -5.92
C PHE A 214 1.18 -10.58 -5.95
N VAL A 215 1.25 -11.15 -7.15
CA VAL A 215 1.43 -12.61 -7.34
C VAL A 215 2.82 -13.04 -6.88
N GLN A 216 3.87 -12.26 -7.14
CA GLN A 216 5.20 -12.54 -6.59
C GLN A 216 5.21 -12.54 -5.06
N GLY A 217 4.45 -11.63 -4.44
CA GLY A 217 4.22 -11.63 -2.99
C GLY A 217 3.58 -12.93 -2.50
N LEU A 218 2.51 -13.38 -3.17
CA LEU A 218 1.87 -14.66 -2.84
C LEU A 218 2.80 -15.86 -3.03
N ARG A 219 3.64 -15.87 -4.08
CA ARG A 219 4.64 -16.94 -4.30
C ARG A 219 5.63 -17.06 -3.17
N ARG A 220 6.01 -15.96 -2.53
CA ARG A 220 6.90 -16.01 -1.35
C ARG A 220 6.23 -16.62 -0.13
N LEU A 221 4.92 -16.48 0.00
CA LEU A 221 4.14 -17.14 1.06
C LEU A 221 3.90 -18.62 0.76
N TYR A 222 3.82 -18.99 -0.51
CA TYR A 222 3.52 -20.34 -0.97
C TYR A 222 4.49 -20.75 -2.11
N PRO A 223 5.76 -21.01 -1.80
CA PRO A 223 6.78 -21.32 -2.82
C PRO A 223 6.48 -22.62 -3.58
N ASP A 224 5.75 -23.55 -2.95
CA ASP A 224 5.39 -24.84 -3.53
C ASP A 224 4.18 -24.77 -4.49
N LYS A 225 3.49 -23.62 -4.56
CA LYS A 225 2.37 -23.40 -5.48
C LYS A 225 2.84 -22.77 -6.78
N ASP A 226 2.34 -23.28 -7.91
CA ASP A 226 2.70 -22.78 -9.24
C ASP A 226 1.94 -21.51 -9.63
N LEU A 227 2.12 -20.43 -8.86
CA LEU A 227 1.40 -19.18 -9.09
C LEU A 227 2.04 -18.41 -10.25
N ARG A 228 1.52 -18.61 -11.46
CA ARG A 228 1.91 -17.83 -12.67
C ARG A 228 0.74 -17.03 -13.20
N PHE A 229 0.90 -15.71 -13.29
CA PHE A 229 -0.12 -14.83 -13.85
C PHE A 229 0.04 -14.59 -15.36
N PHE A 230 1.29 -14.56 -15.83
CA PHE A 230 1.64 -14.38 -17.24
C PHE A 230 2.31 -15.68 -17.74
N GLY A 231 1.93 -16.11 -18.94
CA GLY A 231 2.63 -17.17 -19.68
C GLY A 231 3.80 -16.59 -20.45
#